data_AF-X1UWI5-F1
#
_entry.id   AF-X1UWI5-F1
#
_cell.length_a   1.000
_cell.length_b   1.000
_cell.length_c   1.000
_cell.angle_alpha   90.00
_cell.angle_beta   90.00
_cell.angle_gamma   90.00
#
_symmetry.space_group_name_H-M   'P 1'
#
loop_
_entity.id
_entity.type
_entity.pdbx_description
1 polymer ?
#
loop_
_entity_poly.entity_id
_entity_poly.type
_entity_poly.pdbx_seq_one_letter_code
_entity_poly.pdbx_strand_id
1 'polypeptide(L)'
;DMLAGQCEFEIWGITELNLTVAAVAPDVVTNAATSITTSSATLNGNLGNLGTALSVDVSFEWGTSTSYGEETPTETMTSIGSFSAALSGLSPGTTYHFRAKADADGAISYGGDKTFTTQAPSGDGDGDGGGFGPTFYIETNLFGTEGSYHIGSSGKILETIEATSADGNLTITIPKDTIALDKDGDRLESLEAAVDKSPPAPPKDAHIIGLAYDFGPDGATFDPPITFTWSYDPDALPEDVAEED
;
A
#
# COMPACT_ATOMS: atom_id res chain seq x y z
N ASP A 1 -95.08 -16.08 19.47
CA ASP A 1 -94.11 -17.08 19.95
C ASP A 1 -93.05 -17.27 18.89
N MET A 2 -91.93 -16.56 19.00
CA MET A 2 -90.69 -16.95 19.71
C MET A 2 -89.90 -17.99 18.91
N LEU A 3 -88.62 -17.85 18.56
CA LEU A 3 -87.59 -16.82 18.72
C LEU A 3 -86.50 -17.16 17.68
N ALA A 4 -85.91 -16.14 17.05
CA ALA A 4 -84.66 -16.31 16.32
C ALA A 4 -83.53 -16.61 17.31
N GLY A 5 -82.89 -17.78 17.17
CA GLY A 5 -81.70 -18.13 17.94
C GLY A 5 -80.45 -17.82 17.13
N GLN A 6 -79.98 -16.57 17.17
CA GLN A 6 -78.56 -16.30 16.90
C GLN A 6 -77.75 -16.76 18.12
N CYS A 7 -76.69 -17.53 17.89
CA CYS A 7 -75.66 -17.73 18.91
C CYS A 7 -74.72 -16.53 18.88
N GLU A 8 -74.91 -15.61 19.82
CA GLU A 8 -73.98 -14.55 20.14
C GLU A 8 -73.00 -15.08 21.19
N PHE A 9 -71.70 -15.02 20.91
CA PHE A 9 -70.65 -15.29 21.89
C PHE A 9 -70.12 -13.94 22.38
N GLU A 10 -70.50 -13.54 23.60
CA GLU A 10 -69.85 -12.45 24.31
C GLU A 10 -68.54 -12.93 24.92
N ILE A 11 -67.42 -12.32 24.52
CA ILE A 11 -66.12 -12.54 25.13
C ILE A 11 -66.02 -11.62 26.35
N TRP A 12 -66.11 -12.19 27.56
CA TRP A 12 -66.11 -11.48 28.85
C TRP A 12 -64.71 -11.05 29.31
N GLY A 13 -64.02 -10.25 28.47
CA GLY A 13 -62.77 -9.58 28.83
C GLY A 13 -61.51 -10.44 28.65
N ILE A 14 -60.64 -9.99 27.76
CA ILE A 14 -59.23 -10.43 27.71
C ILE A 14 -58.46 -9.41 28.55
N THR A 15 -58.04 -9.78 29.75
CA THR A 15 -57.35 -8.84 30.66
C THR A 15 -55.90 -8.59 30.31
N GLU A 16 -55.30 -9.40 29.44
CA GLU A 16 -54.05 -9.09 28.74
C GLU A 16 -53.76 -10.24 27.77
N LEU A 17 -53.69 -9.94 26.47
CA LEU A 17 -53.18 -10.89 25.48
C LEU A 17 -51.68 -10.63 25.37
N ASN A 18 -50.86 -11.37 26.11
CA ASN A 18 -49.41 -11.37 25.91
C ASN A 18 -49.09 -12.14 24.62
N LEU A 19 -49.22 -11.46 23.48
CA LEU A 19 -48.77 -11.97 22.19
C LEU A 19 -47.25 -11.88 22.15
N THR A 20 -46.56 -12.99 22.39
CA THR A 20 -45.13 -13.08 22.13
C THR A 20 -44.93 -13.19 20.62
N VAL A 21 -44.70 -12.07 19.95
CA VAL A 21 -44.22 -12.07 18.56
C VAL A 21 -42.77 -12.55 18.61
N ALA A 22 -42.48 -13.68 17.95
CA ALA A 22 -41.11 -14.14 17.81
C ALA A 22 -40.31 -13.07 17.05
N ALA A 23 -39.27 -12.52 17.68
CA ALA A 23 -38.42 -11.53 17.05
C ALA A 23 -37.78 -12.16 15.81
N VAL A 24 -38.02 -11.55 14.65
CA VAL A 24 -37.34 -11.93 13.41
C VAL A 24 -36.06 -11.12 13.36
N ALA A 25 -34.92 -11.80 13.28
CA ALA A 25 -33.63 -11.15 13.17
C ALA A 25 -33.52 -10.37 11.84
N PRO A 26 -32.73 -9.29 11.78
CA PRO A 26 -32.52 -8.55 10.56
C PRO A 26 -31.78 -9.39 9.52
N ASP A 27 -31.82 -8.98 8.25
CA ASP A 27 -30.99 -9.56 7.19
C ASP A 27 -29.93 -8.55 6.78
N VAL A 28 -28.66 -8.97 6.73
CA VAL A 28 -27.54 -8.10 6.40
C VAL A 28 -26.56 -8.81 5.47
N VAL A 29 -26.09 -8.07 4.46
CA VAL A 29 -25.15 -8.55 3.46
C VAL A 29 -23.84 -7.78 3.58
N THR A 30 -22.72 -8.53 3.53
CA THR A 30 -21.38 -7.95 3.43
C THR A 30 -20.97 -7.85 1.96
N ASN A 31 -20.72 -6.63 1.50
CA ASN A 31 -20.27 -6.35 0.14
C ASN A 31 -18.75 -6.23 0.09
N ALA A 32 -18.18 -6.21 -1.13
CA ALA A 32 -16.75 -6.03 -1.30
C ALA A 32 -16.27 -4.68 -0.74
N ALA A 33 -15.09 -4.66 -0.13
CA ALA A 33 -14.45 -3.43 0.29
C ALA A 33 -14.02 -2.59 -0.93
N THR A 34 -14.01 -1.28 -0.77
CA THR A 34 -13.60 -0.30 -1.80
C THR A 34 -12.56 0.65 -1.21
N SER A 35 -12.01 1.54 -2.04
CA SER A 35 -11.04 2.55 -1.60
C SER A 35 -9.86 1.96 -0.81
N ILE A 36 -9.42 0.76 -1.19
CA ILE A 36 -8.35 0.02 -0.52
C ILE A 36 -7.01 0.67 -0.90
N THR A 37 -6.30 1.20 0.09
CA THR A 37 -4.97 1.77 -0.04
C THR A 37 -3.93 0.89 0.68
N THR A 38 -2.72 1.40 0.87
CA THR A 38 -1.68 0.73 1.67
C THR A 38 -2.02 0.67 3.16
N SER A 39 -2.87 1.57 3.67
CA SER A 39 -3.14 1.68 5.12
C SER A 39 -4.60 1.99 5.48
N SER A 40 -5.50 1.99 4.49
CA SER A 40 -6.93 2.24 4.68
C SER A 40 -7.79 1.42 3.73
N ALA A 41 -9.06 1.26 4.08
CA ALA A 41 -10.08 0.67 3.21
C ALA A 41 -11.48 1.15 3.63
N THR A 42 -12.46 1.05 2.75
CA THR A 42 -13.87 1.28 3.06
C THR A 42 -14.62 -0.04 3.00
N LEU A 43 -15.18 -0.47 4.13
CA LEU A 43 -16.05 -1.64 4.22
C LEU A 43 -17.47 -1.25 3.80
N ASN A 44 -18.12 -2.13 3.06
CA ASN A 44 -19.46 -1.87 2.52
C ASN A 44 -20.43 -2.99 2.91
N GLY A 45 -21.65 -2.60 3.27
CA GLY A 45 -22.71 -3.49 3.71
C GLY A 45 -24.06 -3.04 3.18
N ASN A 46 -25.06 -3.92 3.27
CA ASN A 46 -26.45 -3.60 2.97
C ASN A 46 -27.37 -4.29 3.96
N LEU A 47 -28.22 -3.52 4.64
CA LEU A 47 -29.29 -4.03 5.47
C LEU A 47 -30.49 -4.36 4.56
N GLY A 48 -30.73 -5.66 4.36
CA GLY A 48 -31.79 -6.17 3.48
C GLY A 48 -33.17 -6.21 4.13
N ASN A 49 -33.22 -6.37 5.45
CA ASN A 49 -34.46 -6.42 6.22
C ASN A 49 -34.23 -6.01 7.68
N LEU A 50 -35.17 -5.31 8.30
CA LEU A 50 -35.15 -4.97 9.73
C LEU A 50 -35.73 -6.10 10.62
N GLY A 51 -36.31 -7.13 10.01
CA GLY A 51 -37.04 -8.16 10.73
C GLY A 51 -38.30 -7.56 11.37
N THR A 52 -38.42 -7.68 12.69
CA THR A 52 -39.53 -7.10 13.47
C THR A 52 -39.16 -5.82 14.23
N ALA A 53 -37.91 -5.36 14.13
CA ALA A 53 -37.43 -4.19 14.86
C ALA A 53 -37.74 -2.87 14.14
N LEU A 54 -37.81 -1.78 14.92
CA LEU A 54 -38.01 -0.42 14.41
C LEU A 54 -36.70 0.25 13.99
N SER A 55 -35.59 -0.22 14.54
CA SER A 55 -34.23 0.21 14.25
C SER A 55 -33.28 -0.97 14.38
N VAL A 56 -32.19 -0.93 13.62
CA VAL A 56 -31.14 -1.93 13.64
C VAL A 56 -29.81 -1.22 13.69
N ASP A 57 -28.98 -1.62 14.64
CA ASP A 57 -27.63 -1.15 14.82
C ASP A 57 -26.70 -1.98 13.93
N VAL A 58 -26.06 -1.33 12.94
CA VAL A 58 -25.15 -1.98 12.01
C VAL A 58 -23.69 -1.60 12.28
N SER A 59 -22.80 -2.56 12.10
CA SER A 59 -21.35 -2.39 12.24
C SER A 59 -20.62 -3.42 11.38
N PHE A 60 -19.28 -3.34 11.36
CA PHE A 60 -18.43 -4.38 10.78
C PHE A 60 -17.48 -4.94 11.84
N GLU A 61 -17.44 -6.26 11.94
CA GLU A 61 -16.37 -6.97 12.63
C GLU A 61 -15.24 -7.24 11.64
N TRP A 62 -14.00 -6.98 12.03
CA TRP A 62 -12.84 -7.12 11.15
C TRP A 62 -11.58 -7.56 11.90
N GLY A 63 -10.60 -8.07 11.16
CA GLY A 63 -9.31 -8.50 11.70
C GLY A 63 -8.45 -9.22 10.67
N THR A 64 -7.28 -9.71 11.06
CA THR A 64 -6.36 -10.46 10.17
C THR A 64 -6.72 -11.95 10.04
N SER A 65 -7.80 -12.39 10.70
CA SER A 65 -8.32 -13.75 10.64
C SER A 65 -9.84 -13.75 10.79
N THR A 66 -10.48 -14.89 10.54
CA THR A 66 -11.93 -15.09 10.71
C THR A 66 -12.39 -15.12 12.18
N SER A 67 -11.47 -15.09 13.14
CA SER A 67 -11.82 -14.81 14.53
C SER A 67 -12.18 -13.33 14.75
N TYR A 68 -11.88 -12.49 13.75
CA TYR A 68 -11.95 -11.04 13.82
C TYR A 68 -11.19 -10.55 15.07
N GLY A 69 -11.52 -9.38 15.60
CA GLY A 69 -10.89 -8.85 16.81
C GLY A 69 -11.21 -7.40 17.06
N GLU A 70 -11.62 -6.69 16.01
CA GLU A 70 -12.01 -5.29 16.04
C GLU A 70 -13.44 -5.13 15.52
N GLU A 71 -14.13 -4.08 15.96
CA GLU A 71 -15.47 -3.71 15.49
C GLU A 71 -15.50 -2.21 15.16
N THR A 72 -16.13 -1.84 14.05
CA THR A 72 -16.31 -0.42 13.70
C THR A 72 -17.34 0.24 14.62
N PRO A 73 -17.38 1.59 14.71
CA PRO A 73 -18.48 2.28 15.35
C PRO A 73 -19.83 1.86 14.75
N THR A 74 -20.84 1.77 15.61
CA THR A 74 -22.21 1.41 15.24
C THR A 74 -22.92 2.57 14.54
N GLU A 75 -23.67 2.25 13.49
CA GLU A 75 -24.62 3.15 12.83
C GLU A 75 -26.05 2.61 13.03
N THR A 76 -26.95 3.42 13.56
CA THR A 76 -28.36 3.03 13.73
C THR A 76 -29.15 3.32 12.45
N MET A 77 -29.73 2.28 11.85
CA MET A 77 -30.58 2.38 10.67
C MET A 77 -32.05 2.10 11.02
N THR A 78 -32.96 2.92 10.49
CA THR A 78 -34.43 2.75 10.63
C THR A 78 -35.11 2.34 9.32
N SER A 79 -34.32 2.12 8.26
CA SER A 79 -34.79 1.62 6.97
C SER A 79 -33.71 0.77 6.30
N ILE A 80 -34.12 -0.07 5.35
CA ILE A 80 -33.20 -0.88 4.55
C ILE A 80 -32.28 0.01 3.71
N GLY A 81 -31.06 -0.44 3.45
CA GLY A 81 -30.13 0.32 2.63
C GLY A 81 -28.66 -0.01 2.85
N SER A 82 -27.82 0.62 2.05
CA SER A 82 -26.38 0.50 2.14
C SER A 82 -25.82 1.32 3.30
N PHE A 83 -24.79 0.79 3.94
CA PHE A 83 -23.97 1.49 4.94
C PHE A 83 -22.49 1.16 4.70
N SER A 84 -21.60 1.98 5.24
CA SER A 84 -20.15 1.80 5.08
C SER A 84 -19.35 2.34 6.26
N ALA A 85 -18.15 1.80 6.44
CA ALA A 85 -17.22 2.25 7.47
C ALA A 85 -15.80 2.35 6.90
N ALA A 86 -15.14 3.47 7.19
CA ALA A 86 -13.74 3.67 6.81
C ALA A 86 -12.82 3.10 7.90
N LEU A 87 -11.85 2.30 7.48
CA LEU A 87 -10.74 1.81 8.29
C LEU A 87 -9.48 2.59 7.98
N SER A 88 -8.65 2.84 9.00
CA SER A 88 -7.34 3.49 8.89
C SER A 88 -6.32 2.78 9.78
N GLY A 89 -5.03 3.07 9.57
CA GLY A 89 -3.95 2.46 10.37
C GLY A 89 -3.71 0.99 10.07
N LEU A 90 -4.12 0.51 8.89
CA LEU A 90 -3.91 -0.87 8.48
C LEU A 90 -2.46 -1.11 8.08
N SER A 91 -2.00 -2.36 8.25
CA SER A 91 -0.68 -2.78 7.80
C SER A 91 -0.67 -2.97 6.27
N PRO A 92 0.33 -2.46 5.55
CA PRO A 92 0.48 -2.69 4.11
C PRO A 92 0.63 -4.16 3.72
N GLY A 93 0.19 -4.52 2.51
CA GLY A 93 0.29 -5.88 1.95
C GLY A 93 -0.38 -6.98 2.78
N THR A 94 -1.32 -6.61 3.65
CA THR A 94 -1.91 -7.49 4.65
C THR A 94 -3.34 -7.82 4.27
N THR A 95 -3.70 -9.10 4.37
CA THR A 95 -5.07 -9.55 4.14
C THR A 95 -5.89 -9.42 5.43
N TYR A 96 -7.03 -8.75 5.31
CA TYR A 96 -8.01 -8.58 6.37
C TYR A 96 -9.30 -9.30 6.00
N HIS A 97 -9.92 -9.92 7.01
CA HIS A 97 -11.25 -10.48 6.98
C HIS A 97 -12.23 -9.49 7.62
N PHE A 98 -13.44 -9.41 7.08
CA PHE A 98 -14.51 -8.61 7.65
C PHE A 98 -15.88 -9.21 7.35
N ARG A 99 -16.83 -8.92 8.24
CA ARG A 99 -18.25 -9.20 8.04
C ARG A 99 -19.11 -8.08 8.61
N ALA A 100 -20.24 -7.84 7.95
CA ALA A 100 -21.29 -6.96 8.46
C ALA A 100 -22.03 -7.64 9.62
N LYS A 101 -22.38 -6.86 10.63
CA LYS A 101 -23.19 -7.24 11.78
C LYS A 101 -24.40 -6.32 11.86
N ALA A 102 -25.56 -6.90 12.14
CA ALA A 102 -26.80 -6.18 12.36
C ALA A 102 -27.41 -6.66 13.67
N ASP A 103 -27.60 -5.74 14.61
CA ASP A 103 -28.17 -5.99 15.94
C ASP A 103 -29.52 -5.29 16.05
N ALA A 104 -30.55 -6.09 16.26
CA ALA A 104 -31.92 -5.62 16.48
C ALA A 104 -32.35 -5.97 17.91
N ASP A 105 -31.98 -5.13 18.87
CA ASP A 105 -32.28 -5.31 20.30
C ASP A 105 -31.83 -6.69 20.86
N GLY A 106 -30.64 -7.16 20.46
CA GLY A 106 -30.05 -8.43 20.85
C GLY A 106 -30.32 -9.59 19.88
N ALA A 107 -31.19 -9.39 18.88
CA ALA A 107 -31.32 -10.32 17.76
C ALA A 107 -30.25 -10.01 16.70
N ILE A 108 -29.12 -10.70 16.79
CA ILE A 108 -27.96 -10.46 15.94
C ILE A 108 -27.99 -11.33 14.68
N SER A 109 -27.74 -10.69 13.54
CA SER A 109 -27.46 -11.35 12.27
C SER A 109 -26.11 -10.93 11.72
N TYR A 110 -25.47 -11.84 10.99
CA TYR A 110 -24.18 -11.63 10.36
C TYR A 110 -24.25 -11.85 8.86
N GLY A 111 -23.56 -10.98 8.12
CA GLY A 111 -23.28 -11.21 6.72
C GLY A 111 -22.18 -12.26 6.52
N GLY A 112 -21.99 -12.69 5.28
CA GLY A 112 -20.91 -13.61 4.93
C GLY A 112 -19.53 -12.96 5.01
N ASP A 113 -18.51 -13.75 5.35
CA ASP A 113 -17.12 -13.29 5.36
C ASP A 113 -16.68 -12.76 3.99
N LYS A 114 -15.95 -11.64 4.02
CA LYS A 114 -15.28 -11.04 2.86
C LYS A 114 -13.84 -10.73 3.27
N THR A 115 -12.97 -10.76 2.29
CA THR A 115 -11.57 -10.39 2.47
C THR A 115 -11.22 -9.21 1.58
N PHE A 116 -10.29 -8.39 2.05
CA PHE A 116 -9.54 -7.47 1.21
C PHE A 116 -8.07 -7.51 1.60
N THR A 117 -7.20 -7.22 0.65
CA THR A 117 -5.77 -7.11 0.90
C THR A 117 -5.39 -5.66 0.69
N THR A 118 -4.84 -5.01 1.72
CA THR A 118 -4.27 -3.67 1.56
C THR A 118 -3.22 -3.72 0.47
N GLN A 119 -3.07 -2.60 -0.25
CA GLN A 119 -2.00 -2.52 -1.23
C GLN A 119 -0.69 -2.82 -0.51
N ALA A 120 0.16 -3.61 -1.14
CA ALA A 120 1.54 -3.70 -0.71
C ALA A 120 2.06 -2.26 -0.60
N PRO A 121 2.90 -1.94 0.40
CA PRO A 121 3.60 -0.67 0.37
C PRO A 121 4.29 -0.64 -0.99
N SER A 122 4.16 0.46 -1.73
CA SER A 122 4.57 0.56 -3.13
C SER A 122 6.08 0.33 -3.27
N GLY A 123 6.51 -0.92 -3.18
CA GLY A 123 7.71 -1.46 -3.78
C GLY A 123 7.28 -1.89 -5.17
N ASP A 124 7.19 -0.90 -6.05
CA ASP A 124 7.20 -1.02 -7.51
C ASP A 124 6.61 -2.32 -8.07
N GLY A 125 5.28 -2.33 -8.18
CA GLY A 125 4.57 -3.33 -8.95
C GLY A 125 4.62 -2.99 -10.44
N ASP A 126 5.53 -3.64 -11.16
CA ASP A 126 5.40 -3.94 -12.59
C ASP A 126 4.02 -4.58 -12.83
N GLY A 127 3.07 -3.80 -13.30
CA GLY A 127 1.70 -4.21 -13.57
C GLY A 127 1.18 -3.48 -14.80
N ASP A 128 1.54 -4.02 -15.97
CA ASP A 128 0.99 -3.70 -17.29
C ASP A 128 -0.55 -3.67 -17.23
N GLY A 129 -1.12 -2.47 -17.07
CA GLY A 129 -2.49 -2.30 -16.58
C GLY A 129 -3.09 -0.93 -16.86
N GLY A 130 -2.79 -0.33 -18.01
CA GLY A 130 -3.76 0.50 -18.76
C GLY A 130 -4.22 1.85 -18.21
N GLY A 131 -3.50 2.46 -17.26
CA GLY A 131 -3.70 3.87 -16.89
C GLY A 131 -2.38 4.60 -17.00
N PHE A 132 -2.29 5.64 -17.84
CA PHE A 132 -1.12 6.50 -17.91
C PHE A 132 -0.97 7.26 -16.57
N GLY A 133 -0.35 6.60 -15.59
CA GLY A 133 0.29 7.28 -14.49
C GLY A 133 1.42 8.17 -15.04
N PRO A 134 1.87 9.17 -14.27
CA PRO A 134 3.07 9.92 -14.64
C PRO A 134 4.21 8.94 -14.96
N THR A 135 4.84 9.14 -16.13
CA THR A 135 6.10 8.45 -16.45
C THR A 135 7.21 9.17 -15.71
N PHE A 136 8.06 8.42 -15.02
CA PHE A 136 9.17 8.97 -14.25
C PHE A 136 10.48 8.57 -14.92
N TYR A 137 11.42 9.50 -14.93
CA TYR A 137 12.73 9.31 -15.52
C TYR A 137 13.82 9.73 -14.53
N ILE A 138 14.96 9.09 -14.62
CA ILE A 138 16.23 9.64 -14.15
C ILE A 138 17.03 10.09 -15.36
N GLU A 139 17.48 11.33 -15.34
CA GLU A 139 18.42 11.87 -16.32
C GLU A 139 19.85 11.65 -15.84
N THR A 140 20.66 10.99 -16.64
CA THR A 140 22.04 10.68 -16.27
C THR A 140 23.00 11.44 -17.16
N ASN A 141 24.06 12.00 -16.60
CA ASN A 141 25.25 12.42 -17.34
C ASN A 141 26.47 11.70 -16.76
N LEU A 142 26.72 10.48 -17.24
CA LEU A 142 27.80 9.65 -16.74
C LEU A 142 28.96 9.69 -17.74
N PHE A 143 30.04 10.36 -17.34
CA PHE A 143 31.25 10.55 -18.12
C PHE A 143 31.03 11.27 -19.45
N GLY A 144 30.08 12.22 -19.49
CA GLY A 144 29.69 12.94 -20.70
C GLY A 144 28.71 12.18 -21.59
N THR A 145 28.20 11.04 -21.13
CA THR A 145 27.13 10.30 -21.81
C THR A 145 25.80 10.63 -21.16
N GLU A 146 24.95 11.34 -21.91
CA GLU A 146 23.59 11.63 -21.50
C GLU A 146 22.69 10.40 -21.69
N GLY A 147 21.84 10.13 -20.70
CA GLY A 147 20.89 9.03 -20.70
C GLY A 147 19.58 9.44 -20.02
N SER A 148 18.48 8.83 -20.43
CA SER A 148 17.18 9.00 -19.81
C SER A 148 16.55 7.63 -19.62
N TYR A 149 16.38 7.22 -18.37
CA TYR A 149 15.95 5.88 -18.01
C TYR A 149 14.62 5.94 -17.27
N HIS A 150 13.70 5.06 -17.65
CA HIS A 150 12.43 4.93 -16.94
C HIS A 150 12.67 4.35 -15.54
N ILE A 151 12.03 4.97 -14.55
CA ILE A 151 12.11 4.54 -13.16
C ILE A 151 10.73 4.40 -12.54
N GLY A 152 10.65 3.61 -11.48
CA GLY A 152 9.47 3.50 -10.65
C GLY A 152 9.16 4.81 -9.94
N SER A 153 7.90 4.97 -9.50
CA SER A 153 7.47 6.16 -8.77
C SER A 153 8.26 6.38 -7.47
N SER A 154 8.81 5.30 -6.90
CA SER A 154 9.64 5.28 -5.69
C SER A 154 11.11 5.65 -5.94
N GLY A 155 11.52 5.82 -7.19
CA GLY A 155 12.94 5.90 -7.58
C GLY A 155 13.61 4.56 -7.86
N LYS A 156 12.83 3.49 -8.00
CA LYS A 156 13.36 2.20 -8.43
C LYS A 156 13.87 2.20 -9.87
N ILE A 157 15.09 1.73 -10.05
CA ILE A 157 15.72 1.48 -11.34
C ILE A 157 15.09 0.23 -11.98
N LEU A 158 14.46 0.38 -13.15
CA LEU A 158 13.73 -0.71 -13.82
C LEU A 158 14.61 -1.57 -14.73
N GLU A 159 15.74 -1.00 -15.18
CA GLU A 159 16.73 -1.64 -16.02
C GLU A 159 18.12 -1.25 -15.52
N THR A 160 19.07 -2.19 -15.53
CA THR A 160 20.43 -1.93 -15.04
C THR A 160 21.07 -0.81 -15.87
N ILE A 161 21.56 0.22 -15.20
CA ILE A 161 22.27 1.33 -15.83
C ILE A 161 23.76 1.08 -15.69
N GLU A 162 24.47 1.04 -16.82
CA GLU A 162 25.92 0.91 -16.86
C GLU A 162 26.53 2.03 -17.68
N ALA A 163 27.57 2.65 -17.14
CA ALA A 163 28.36 3.64 -17.86
C ALA A 163 29.84 3.40 -17.60
N THR A 164 30.65 3.51 -18.65
CA THR A 164 32.10 3.40 -18.57
C THR A 164 32.73 4.70 -19.04
N SER A 165 33.74 5.17 -18.32
CA SER A 165 34.49 6.38 -18.67
C SER A 165 35.18 6.22 -20.03
N ALA A 166 35.43 7.35 -20.71
CA ALA A 166 36.00 7.34 -22.05
C ALA A 166 37.40 6.67 -22.13
N ASP A 167 38.14 6.63 -21.03
CA ASP A 167 39.42 5.96 -20.89
C ASP A 167 39.30 4.46 -20.52
N GLY A 168 38.08 3.97 -20.24
CA GLY A 168 37.82 2.57 -19.89
C GLY A 168 38.16 2.21 -18.43
N ASN A 169 38.62 3.17 -17.63
CA ASN A 169 39.17 2.90 -16.30
C ASN A 169 38.12 2.87 -15.20
N LEU A 170 36.97 3.51 -15.38
CA LEU A 170 35.91 3.54 -14.37
C LEU A 170 34.60 3.09 -14.99
N THR A 171 34.02 2.02 -14.44
CA THR A 171 32.66 1.57 -14.75
C THR A 171 31.76 1.78 -13.53
N ILE A 172 30.62 2.41 -13.74
CA ILE A 172 29.53 2.53 -12.77
C ILE A 172 28.43 1.57 -13.19
N THR A 173 27.99 0.73 -12.25
CA THR A 173 26.83 -0.14 -12.43
C THR A 173 25.79 0.16 -11.36
N ILE A 174 24.59 0.51 -11.80
CA ILE A 174 23.40 0.68 -10.98
C ILE A 174 22.47 -0.50 -11.29
N PRO A 175 22.39 -1.50 -10.40
CA PRO A 175 21.58 -2.68 -10.64
C PRO A 175 20.11 -2.34 -10.87
N LYS A 176 19.45 -3.15 -11.69
CA LYS A 176 17.98 -3.23 -11.67
C LYS A 176 17.50 -3.47 -10.22
N ASP A 177 16.34 -2.91 -9.91
CA ASP A 177 15.67 -2.95 -8.62
C ASP A 177 16.30 -2.09 -7.51
N THR A 178 17.38 -1.36 -7.78
CA THR A 178 17.92 -0.32 -6.88
C THR A 178 16.95 0.82 -6.69
N ILE A 179 16.67 1.21 -5.45
CA ILE A 179 15.95 2.43 -5.08
C ILE A 179 16.95 3.58 -5.01
N ALA A 180 16.82 4.57 -5.89
CA ALA A 180 17.65 5.77 -5.93
C ALA A 180 16.87 7.00 -5.43
N LEU A 181 17.31 7.59 -4.32
CA LEU A 181 16.69 8.75 -3.69
C LEU A 181 17.69 9.90 -3.56
N ASP A 182 17.19 11.14 -3.52
CA ASP A 182 17.97 12.33 -3.20
C ASP A 182 18.17 12.50 -1.68
N LYS A 183 18.80 13.61 -1.29
CA LYS A 183 19.08 13.94 0.13
C LYS A 183 17.82 14.14 0.99
N ASP A 184 16.69 14.48 0.36
CA ASP A 184 15.42 14.73 1.04
C ASP A 184 14.56 13.44 1.13
N GLY A 185 15.04 12.35 0.51
CA GLY A 185 14.35 11.06 0.43
C GLY A 185 13.33 11.00 -0.70
N ASP A 186 13.32 12.02 -1.57
CA ASP A 186 12.52 12.01 -2.79
C ASP A 186 13.26 11.24 -3.88
N ARG A 187 12.54 10.86 -4.95
CA ARG A 187 13.11 10.12 -6.06
C ARG A 187 14.24 10.91 -6.72
N LEU A 188 15.36 10.25 -6.97
CA LEU A 188 16.47 10.84 -7.68
C LEU A 188 16.10 11.15 -9.13
N GLU A 189 16.10 12.43 -9.50
CA GLU A 189 15.74 12.90 -10.85
C GLU A 189 16.94 13.01 -11.78
N SER A 190 18.13 13.24 -11.23
CA SER A 190 19.36 13.28 -12.00
C SER A 190 20.54 12.63 -11.30
N LEU A 191 21.46 12.09 -12.09
CA LEU A 191 22.72 11.53 -11.61
C LEU A 191 23.86 11.97 -12.54
N GLU A 192 24.90 12.55 -11.97
CA GLU A 192 26.06 13.02 -12.70
C GLU A 192 27.33 12.36 -12.17
N ALA A 193 28.18 11.93 -13.09
CA ALA A 193 29.54 11.51 -12.80
C ALA A 193 30.46 12.16 -13.84
N ALA A 194 31.29 13.11 -13.42
CA ALA A 194 32.15 13.86 -14.32
C ALA A 194 33.60 13.83 -13.84
N VAL A 195 34.55 13.96 -14.77
CA VAL A 195 35.96 14.15 -14.40
C VAL A 195 36.11 15.51 -13.74
N ASP A 196 36.63 15.54 -12.51
CA ASP A 196 36.98 16.77 -11.83
C ASP A 196 38.20 17.40 -12.52
N LYS A 197 38.00 18.60 -13.07
CA LYS A 197 39.03 19.34 -13.81
C LYS A 197 39.94 20.14 -12.89
N SER A 198 39.61 20.28 -11.61
CA SER A 198 40.36 21.05 -10.62
C SER A 198 40.39 20.35 -9.25
N PRO A 199 40.91 19.11 -9.18
CA PRO A 199 40.92 18.35 -7.95
C PRO A 199 41.75 19.04 -6.85
N PRO A 200 41.39 18.82 -5.58
CA PRO A 200 42.18 19.31 -4.46
C PRO A 200 43.62 18.78 -4.54
N ALA A 201 44.58 19.60 -4.13
CA ALA A 201 45.98 19.21 -4.18
C ALA A 201 46.22 17.94 -3.34
N PRO A 202 46.90 16.93 -3.88
CA PRO A 202 47.20 15.71 -3.13
C PRO A 202 48.08 16.04 -1.91
N PRO A 203 48.02 15.21 -0.86
CA PRO A 203 49.01 15.24 0.22
C PRO A 203 50.44 15.16 -0.33
N LYS A 204 51.41 15.75 0.39
CA LYS A 204 52.80 15.90 -0.09
C LYS A 204 53.51 14.58 -0.44
N ASP A 205 53.05 13.47 0.13
CA ASP A 205 53.66 12.14 -0.02
C ASP A 205 52.74 11.16 -0.79
N ALA A 206 51.70 11.66 -1.47
CA ALA A 206 50.75 10.84 -2.21
C ALA A 206 51.10 10.74 -3.70
N HIS A 207 50.95 9.53 -4.26
CA HIS A 207 50.98 9.28 -5.69
C HIS A 207 49.55 9.12 -6.20
N ILE A 208 49.14 9.93 -7.19
CA ILE A 208 47.79 9.85 -7.76
C ILE A 208 47.81 8.83 -8.90
N ILE A 209 46.91 7.85 -8.82
CA ILE A 209 46.66 6.88 -9.88
C ILE A 209 45.24 7.11 -10.39
N GLY A 210 45.12 7.51 -11.66
CA GLY A 210 43.84 7.78 -12.30
C GLY A 210 43.36 9.24 -12.21
N LEU A 211 42.14 9.47 -12.70
CA LEU A 211 41.46 10.77 -12.69
C LEU A 211 40.65 10.94 -11.40
N ALA A 212 40.48 12.19 -10.97
CA ALA A 212 39.48 12.54 -9.97
C ALA A 212 38.11 12.67 -10.64
N TYR A 213 37.05 12.23 -9.96
CA TYR A 213 35.68 12.33 -10.44
C TYR A 213 34.81 13.01 -9.39
N ASP A 214 33.93 13.89 -9.84
CA ASP A 214 32.84 14.46 -9.07
C ASP A 214 31.57 13.64 -9.33
N PHE A 215 30.86 13.32 -8.25
CA PHE A 215 29.59 12.61 -8.29
C PHE A 215 28.51 13.51 -7.70
N GLY A 216 27.39 13.63 -8.39
CA GLY A 216 26.26 14.42 -7.93
C GLY A 216 24.93 13.75 -8.22
N PRO A 217 23.86 14.15 -7.52
CA PRO A 217 23.84 15.17 -6.47
C PRO A 217 24.34 14.65 -5.11
N ASP A 218 24.83 15.58 -4.28
CA ASP A 218 25.24 15.27 -2.91
C ASP A 218 24.08 14.72 -2.08
N GLY A 219 24.37 13.66 -1.31
CA GLY A 219 23.38 13.04 -0.43
C GLY A 219 22.43 12.07 -1.12
N ALA A 220 22.64 11.75 -2.40
CA ALA A 220 21.94 10.67 -3.06
C ALA A 220 22.19 9.33 -2.34
N THR A 221 21.15 8.49 -2.26
CA THR A 221 21.19 7.17 -1.61
C THR A 221 20.71 6.08 -2.57
N PHE A 222 21.25 4.87 -2.40
CA PHE A 222 20.99 3.72 -3.27
C PHE A 222 20.84 2.43 -2.46
N ASP A 223 19.75 1.69 -2.67
CA ASP A 223 19.50 0.39 -2.02
C ASP A 223 18.90 -0.64 -3.01
N PRO A 224 19.61 -1.73 -3.37
CA PRO A 224 20.98 -2.08 -2.97
C PRO A 224 22.04 -1.08 -3.46
N PRO A 225 23.26 -1.10 -2.86
CA PRO A 225 24.33 -0.19 -3.22
C PRO A 225 24.78 -0.37 -4.68
N ILE A 226 25.20 0.73 -5.30
CA ILE A 226 25.80 0.74 -6.63
C ILE A 226 27.27 0.32 -6.59
N THR A 227 27.79 -0.15 -7.73
CA THR A 227 29.18 -0.61 -7.83
C THR A 227 30.01 0.34 -8.69
N PHE A 228 31.21 0.66 -8.20
CA PHE A 228 32.25 1.35 -8.96
C PHE A 228 33.41 0.38 -9.19
N THR A 229 33.74 0.11 -10.45
CA THR A 229 34.86 -0.75 -10.82
C THR A 229 35.96 0.09 -11.42
N TRP A 230 37.11 0.13 -10.76
CA TRP A 230 38.32 0.82 -11.23
C TRP A 230 39.28 -0.18 -11.88
N SER A 231 39.76 0.16 -13.07
CA SER A 231 40.84 -0.53 -13.76
C SER A 231 42.03 0.43 -13.88
N TYR A 232 43.23 -0.07 -13.63
CA TYR A 232 44.48 0.66 -13.84
C TYR A 232 45.53 -0.27 -14.43
N ASP A 233 46.55 0.33 -15.03
CA ASP A 233 47.73 -0.37 -15.52
C ASP A 233 48.69 -0.64 -14.34
N PRO A 234 48.99 -1.91 -13.99
CA PRO A 234 49.91 -2.21 -12.89
C PRO A 234 51.33 -1.71 -13.16
N ASP A 235 51.72 -1.54 -14.44
CA ASP A 235 53.05 -0.99 -14.80
C ASP A 235 53.16 0.52 -14.48
N ALA A 236 52.04 1.19 -14.17
CA ALA A 236 52.00 2.58 -13.74
C ALA A 236 52.24 2.76 -12.23
N LEU A 237 52.33 1.68 -11.45
CA LEU A 237 52.65 1.74 -10.03
C LEU A 237 54.14 2.08 -9.82
N PRO A 238 54.48 2.92 -8.83
CA PRO A 238 55.88 3.11 -8.43
C PRO A 238 56.50 1.78 -7.99
N GLU A 239 57.81 1.59 -8.23
CA GLU A 239 58.53 0.34 -7.90
C GLU A 239 58.42 -0.06 -6.41
N ASP A 240 58.10 0.89 -5.54
CA ASP A 240 57.98 0.71 -4.09
C ASP A 240 56.54 0.41 -3.61
N VAL A 241 55.57 0.31 -4.52
CA VAL A 241 54.14 0.06 -4.23
C VAL A 241 53.74 -1.31 -4.73
N ALA A 242 53.31 -2.18 -3.82
CA ALA A 242 52.65 -3.45 -4.15
C ALA A 242 51.20 -3.41 -3.66
N GLU A 243 50.30 -4.03 -4.42
CA GLU A 243 48.96 -4.34 -3.92
C GLU A 243 49.10 -5.38 -2.79
N GLU A 244 48.62 -5.05 -1.59
CA GLU A 244 48.44 -6.06 -0.55
C GLU A 244 47.12 -6.80 -0.81
N ASP A 245 47.17 -8.14 -0.74
CA ASP A 245 46.02 -9.06 -0.86
C ASP A 245 44.95 -8.84 0.24
#